data_AF-A0A1I3XDP3-F1
#
_entry.id   AF-A0A1I3XDP3-F1
#
_cell.length_a   1.000
_cell.length_b   1.000
_cell.length_c   1.000
_cell.angle_alpha   90.00
_cell.angle_beta   90.00
_cell.angle_gamma   90.00
#
_symmetry.space_group_name_H-M   'P 1'
#
loop_
_entity.id
_entity.type
_entity.pdbx_description
1 polymer ?
#
loop_
_entity_poly.entity_id
_entity_poly.type
_entity_poly.pdbx_seq_one_letter_code
_entity_poly.pdbx_strand_id
1 'polypeptide(L)'
;MVTTDDRATRVRESAQKFRAPFTLEPSLALYCPQDNVDSLAHPRIRAWFDFVGRDYNPVLPDAPRRVLLLLPCTRTKPYILSTEHRRINAALIAAGFVPMAPADPTLLALREEGESEALFSLAPLLHPDGIVVHRAVISEPLGLVPYEHMLAYPGGVSPAVLYDDPGLFEERGNAVSPWRADHTAVRVSATRWKWGPAEKRAYVVMHNEMARVVAEALARFGGVYTRRISWVAPGLTHRSFVVAKGERAAHGIVAQRQVGAERLPLVGANDLLPADLRLTALPTRDQCQDGLSRLAVRLGKTPAEAAGHFGRGGGDATPLALPELLADLLTALRAH
;
A
#
# COMPACT_ATOMS: atom_id res chain seq x y z
N MET A 1 -11.26 -9.17 18.57
CA MET A 1 -11.64 -7.77 18.84
C MET A 1 -10.35 -7.01 19.11
N VAL A 2 -10.17 -5.79 18.61
CA VAL A 2 -8.92 -5.01 18.83
C VAL A 2 -9.13 -4.08 20.02
N THR A 3 -8.20 -4.08 20.97
CA THR A 3 -8.28 -3.20 22.13
C THR A 3 -8.02 -1.75 21.72
N THR A 4 -8.95 -0.84 22.05
CA THR A 4 -8.82 0.60 21.72
C THR A 4 -8.61 1.50 22.93
N ASP A 5 -8.87 1.04 24.16
CA ASP A 5 -8.80 1.92 25.34
C ASP A 5 -7.50 1.79 26.15
N ASP A 6 -6.74 0.71 25.92
CA ASP A 6 -5.47 0.44 26.61
C ASP A 6 -4.32 0.30 25.61
N ARG A 7 -3.42 1.29 25.64
CA ARG A 7 -2.23 1.33 24.78
C ARG A 7 -1.33 0.12 24.97
N ALA A 8 -1.08 -0.31 26.21
CA ALA A 8 -0.14 -1.39 26.49
C ALA A 8 -0.67 -2.73 25.95
N THR A 9 -1.96 -3.00 26.14
CA THR A 9 -2.60 -4.18 25.55
C THR A 9 -2.56 -4.16 24.03
N ARG A 10 -2.86 -3.00 23.41
CA ARG A 10 -2.84 -2.87 21.96
C ARG A 10 -1.45 -3.07 21.34
N VAL A 11 -0.39 -2.60 22.01
CA VAL A 11 0.99 -2.87 21.60
C VAL A 11 1.29 -4.37 21.64
N ARG A 12 0.87 -5.09 22.68
CA ARG A 12 1.04 -6.55 22.75
C ARG A 12 0.27 -7.28 21.64
N GLU A 13 -0.99 -6.92 21.39
CA GLU A 13 -1.79 -7.48 20.28
C GLU A 13 -1.13 -7.23 18.92
N SER A 14 -0.48 -6.07 18.76
CA SER A 14 0.20 -5.73 17.51
C SER A 14 1.49 -6.49 17.34
N ALA A 15 2.27 -6.67 18.40
CA ALA A 15 3.50 -7.47 18.39
C ALA A 15 3.24 -8.94 17.98
N GLN A 16 2.08 -9.50 18.34
CA GLN A 16 1.66 -10.85 17.94
C GLN A 16 1.46 -11.02 16.43
N LYS A 17 1.32 -9.92 15.68
CA LYS A 17 1.18 -9.96 14.20
C LYS A 17 2.51 -10.23 13.51
N PHE A 18 3.63 -10.04 14.19
CA PHE A 18 4.96 -10.15 13.62
C PHE A 18 5.48 -11.57 13.76
N ARG A 19 6.09 -12.07 12.68
CA ARG A 19 6.76 -13.36 12.64
C ARG A 19 8.26 -13.15 12.74
N ALA A 20 8.93 -13.92 13.60
CA ALA A 20 10.38 -13.90 13.70
C ALA A 20 11.02 -14.13 12.30
N PRO A 21 12.14 -13.44 11.99
CA PRO A 21 12.91 -12.56 12.88
C PRO A 21 12.40 -11.11 12.97
N PHE A 22 11.29 -10.79 12.30
CA PHE A 22 10.72 -9.44 12.31
C PHE A 22 9.98 -9.18 13.62
N THR A 23 10.09 -7.95 14.11
CA THR A 23 9.49 -7.53 15.38
C THR A 23 8.91 -6.13 15.26
N LEU A 24 7.82 -5.87 16.01
CA LEU A 24 7.27 -4.54 16.15
C LEU A 24 8.24 -3.68 16.97
N GLU A 25 8.59 -2.51 16.44
CA GLU A 25 9.21 -1.44 17.22
C GLU A 25 8.10 -0.66 17.95
N PRO A 26 8.07 -0.64 19.29
CA PRO A 26 6.95 -0.05 20.03
C PRO A 26 6.73 1.45 19.78
N SER A 27 7.75 2.19 19.33
CA SER A 27 7.62 3.60 18.94
C SER A 27 7.01 3.80 17.55
N LEU A 28 6.89 2.74 16.75
CA LEU A 28 6.24 2.71 15.43
C LEU A 28 4.89 1.96 15.46
N ALA A 29 4.23 1.98 16.61
CA ALA A 29 2.88 1.48 16.82
C ALA A 29 1.86 2.63 16.66
N LEU A 30 1.32 2.82 15.45
CA LEU A 30 0.61 4.02 15.02
C LEU A 30 -0.91 3.78 14.95
N TYR A 31 -1.61 4.02 16.05
CA TYR A 31 -2.97 3.51 16.22
C TYR A 31 -4.09 4.47 15.84
N CYS A 32 -3.77 5.73 15.62
CA CYS A 32 -4.70 6.77 15.17
C CYS A 32 -4.02 7.73 14.18
N PRO A 33 -4.78 8.65 13.56
CA PRO A 33 -4.21 9.65 12.66
C PRO A 33 -3.18 10.58 13.34
N GLN A 34 -3.38 10.91 14.62
CA GLN A 34 -2.42 11.73 15.37
C GLN A 34 -1.09 11.00 15.57
N ASP A 35 -1.10 9.71 15.94
CA ASP A 35 0.13 8.90 16.06
C ASP A 35 0.90 8.88 14.73
N ASN A 36 0.18 8.84 13.60
CA ASN A 36 0.78 8.94 12.27
C ASN A 36 1.46 10.29 12.03
N VAL A 37 0.82 11.40 12.40
CA VAL A 37 1.44 12.73 12.29
C VAL A 37 2.66 12.85 13.20
N ASP A 38 2.57 12.35 14.44
CA ASP A 38 3.70 12.34 15.38
C ASP A 38 4.88 11.52 14.81
N SER A 39 4.59 10.44 14.07
CA SER A 39 5.61 9.59 13.44
C SER A 39 6.45 10.32 12.39
N LEU A 40 5.96 11.42 11.81
CA LEU A 40 6.74 12.25 10.86
C LEU A 40 7.99 12.86 11.52
N ALA A 41 7.97 13.04 12.84
CA ALA A 41 9.13 13.49 13.62
C ALA A 41 10.02 12.32 14.08
N HIS A 42 9.58 11.07 13.95
CA HIS A 42 10.33 9.91 14.43
C HIS A 42 11.64 9.74 13.64
N PRO A 43 12.80 9.52 14.30
CA PRO A 43 14.10 9.48 13.63
C PRO A 43 14.18 8.49 12.46
N ARG A 44 13.58 7.30 12.60
CA ARG A 44 13.55 6.30 11.51
C ARG A 44 12.70 6.71 10.32
N ILE A 45 11.58 7.40 10.56
CA ILE A 45 10.69 7.85 9.47
C ILE A 45 11.35 9.00 8.72
N ARG A 46 11.98 9.93 9.46
CA ARG A 46 12.78 11.01 8.86
C ARG A 46 13.95 10.47 8.03
N ALA A 47 14.73 9.54 8.59
CA ALA A 47 15.82 8.91 7.88
C ALA A 47 15.33 8.14 6.64
N TRP A 48 14.15 7.51 6.72
CA TRP A 48 13.52 6.87 5.57
C TRP A 48 13.12 7.88 4.50
N PHE A 49 12.52 9.02 4.87
CA PHE A 49 12.15 10.08 3.93
C PHE A 49 13.35 10.74 3.28
N ASP A 50 14.42 10.99 4.04
CA ASP A 50 15.69 11.46 3.51
C ASP A 50 16.25 10.45 2.50
N PHE A 51 16.24 9.16 2.84
CA PHE A 51 16.68 8.10 1.94
C PHE A 51 15.85 8.06 0.65
N VAL A 52 14.53 7.90 0.70
CA VAL A 52 13.71 7.77 -0.52
C VAL A 52 13.64 9.09 -1.31
N GLY A 53 13.67 10.22 -0.61
CA GLY A 53 13.56 11.56 -1.18
C GLY A 53 14.87 12.10 -1.74
N ARG A 54 16.04 11.65 -1.29
CA ARG A 54 17.34 12.23 -1.70
C ARG A 54 18.37 11.20 -2.15
N ASP A 55 18.44 10.04 -1.53
CA ASP A 55 19.57 9.13 -1.70
C ASP A 55 19.26 7.95 -2.63
N TYR A 56 18.03 7.45 -2.55
CA TYR A 56 17.57 6.33 -3.37
C TYR A 56 17.46 6.74 -4.82
N ASN A 57 18.05 5.90 -5.69
CA ASN A 57 17.86 5.93 -7.13
C ASN A 57 17.84 4.47 -7.63
N PRO A 58 16.77 4.02 -8.30
CA PRO A 58 16.66 2.65 -8.79
C PRO A 58 17.74 2.36 -9.84
N VAL A 59 18.41 1.21 -9.70
CA VAL A 59 19.35 0.68 -10.70
C VAL A 59 18.65 -0.44 -11.44
N LEU A 60 18.27 -0.17 -12.69
CA LEU A 60 17.56 -1.12 -13.55
C LEU A 60 18.39 -1.42 -14.79
N PRO A 61 18.31 -2.65 -15.33
CA PRO A 61 18.97 -2.94 -16.59
C PRO A 61 18.38 -2.08 -17.71
N ASP A 62 19.17 -1.87 -18.76
CA ASP A 62 18.64 -1.33 -20.00
C ASP A 62 17.62 -2.30 -20.57
N ALA A 63 16.41 -1.78 -20.79
CA ALA A 63 15.31 -2.54 -21.33
C ALA A 63 14.41 -1.59 -22.13
N PRO A 64 13.81 -2.06 -23.24
CA PRO A 64 12.84 -1.27 -24.00
C PRO A 64 11.72 -0.73 -23.13
N ARG A 65 11.33 -1.47 -22.08
CA ARG A 65 10.21 -1.11 -21.20
C ARG A 65 10.58 -1.31 -19.75
N ARG A 66 10.55 -0.22 -18.98
CA ARG A 66 10.76 -0.20 -17.54
C ARG A 66 9.49 0.29 -16.88
N VAL A 67 8.82 -0.59 -16.15
CA VAL A 67 7.54 -0.32 -15.51
C VAL A 67 7.72 -0.24 -14.00
N LEU A 68 7.35 0.90 -13.41
CA LEU A 68 7.12 0.99 -11.97
C LEU A 68 5.73 0.44 -11.66
N LEU A 69 5.66 -0.58 -10.82
CA LEU A 69 4.43 -1.15 -10.29
C LEU A 69 4.32 -0.83 -8.80
N LEU A 70 3.47 0.14 -8.46
CA LEU A 70 3.16 0.49 -7.08
C LEU A 70 2.01 -0.37 -6.56
N LEU A 71 2.27 -1.10 -5.48
CA LEU A 71 1.32 -1.96 -4.78
C LEU A 71 0.87 -1.30 -3.47
N PRO A 72 -0.33 -1.57 -2.94
CA PRO A 72 -0.72 -1.06 -1.63
C PRO A 72 0.03 -1.79 -0.51
N CYS A 73 0.14 -1.14 0.65
CA CYS A 73 0.64 -1.80 1.84
C CYS A 73 -0.39 -2.84 2.35
N THR A 74 0.10 -3.87 3.05
CA THR A 74 -0.73 -4.90 3.66
C THR A 74 -0.48 -5.02 5.17
N ARG A 75 -1.45 -5.64 5.86
CA ARG A 75 -1.34 -5.97 7.30
C ARG A 75 -0.11 -6.83 7.60
N THR A 76 0.12 -7.87 6.81
CA THR A 76 1.28 -8.75 6.98
C THR A 76 2.54 -8.02 6.55
N LYS A 77 3.57 -8.05 7.41
CA LYS A 77 4.93 -7.56 7.12
C LYS A 77 5.94 -8.72 7.21
N PRO A 78 7.00 -8.73 6.39
CA PRO A 78 7.19 -7.91 5.19
C PRO A 78 6.06 -8.12 4.18
N TYR A 79 5.74 -7.10 3.38
CA TYR A 79 4.56 -7.09 2.48
C TYR A 79 4.50 -8.28 1.54
N ILE A 80 5.66 -8.72 1.05
CA ILE A 80 5.80 -9.86 0.14
C ILE A 80 5.25 -11.17 0.71
N LEU A 81 5.12 -11.28 2.04
CA LEU A 81 4.53 -12.44 2.70
C LEU A 81 2.99 -12.40 2.75
N SER A 82 2.36 -11.29 2.37
CA SER A 82 0.90 -11.21 2.35
C SER A 82 0.31 -12.05 1.21
N THR A 83 -0.89 -12.59 1.44
CA THR A 83 -1.65 -13.33 0.41
C THR A 83 -1.82 -12.53 -0.87
N GLU A 84 -2.04 -11.21 -0.75
CA GLU A 84 -2.19 -10.33 -1.90
C GLU A 84 -0.90 -10.24 -2.73
N HIS A 85 0.23 -9.93 -2.10
CA HIS A 85 1.51 -9.81 -2.81
C HIS A 85 1.97 -11.15 -3.37
N ARG A 86 1.76 -12.25 -2.64
CA ARG A 86 2.06 -13.61 -3.13
C ARG A 86 1.27 -13.94 -4.39
N ARG A 87 -0.03 -13.63 -4.44
CA ARG A 87 -0.88 -13.88 -5.62
C ARG A 87 -0.52 -13.00 -6.81
N ILE A 88 -0.20 -11.72 -6.57
CA ILE A 88 0.30 -10.82 -7.63
C ILE A 88 1.63 -11.36 -8.19
N ASN A 89 2.59 -11.70 -7.32
CA ASN A 89 3.87 -12.26 -7.74
C ASN A 89 3.69 -13.58 -8.50
N ALA A 90 2.82 -14.47 -8.03
CA ALA A 90 2.52 -15.73 -8.70
C ALA A 90 1.96 -15.52 -10.11
N ALA A 91 1.06 -14.55 -10.30
CA ALA A 91 0.54 -14.22 -11.62
C ALA A 91 1.61 -13.63 -12.55
N LEU A 92 2.52 -12.80 -12.04
CA LEU A 92 3.66 -12.30 -12.82
C LEU A 92 4.58 -13.46 -13.24
N ILE A 93 4.94 -14.35 -12.31
CA ILE A 93 5.80 -15.50 -12.60
C ILE A 93 5.14 -16.46 -13.59
N ALA A 94 3.84 -16.76 -13.41
CA ALA A 94 3.07 -17.58 -14.34
C ALA A 94 2.97 -16.95 -15.74
N ALA A 95 3.06 -15.62 -15.83
CA ALA A 95 3.10 -14.90 -17.10
C ALA A 95 4.50 -14.86 -17.75
N GLY A 96 5.52 -15.48 -17.15
CA GLY A 96 6.87 -15.57 -17.71
C GLY A 96 7.86 -14.55 -17.16
N PHE A 97 7.49 -13.77 -16.14
CA PHE A 97 8.43 -12.88 -15.46
C PHE A 97 9.34 -13.67 -14.53
N VAL A 98 10.65 -13.42 -14.60
CA VAL A 98 11.66 -14.07 -13.76
C VAL A 98 12.37 -13.03 -12.89
N PRO A 99 12.58 -13.28 -11.58
CA PRO A 99 13.34 -12.37 -10.74
C PRO A 99 14.79 -12.25 -11.18
N MET A 100 15.32 -11.03 -11.17
CA MET A 100 16.70 -10.75 -11.57
C MET A 100 17.75 -11.13 -10.51
N ALA A 101 17.33 -11.41 -9.28
CA ALA A 101 18.17 -11.90 -8.20
C ALA A 101 17.40 -12.91 -7.34
N PRO A 102 18.09 -13.84 -6.66
CA PRO A 102 17.44 -14.79 -5.76
C PRO A 102 16.74 -14.09 -4.59
N ALA A 103 15.84 -14.81 -3.93
CA ALA A 103 15.19 -14.33 -2.72
C ALA A 103 16.16 -14.25 -1.54
N ASP A 104 15.89 -13.33 -0.61
CA ASP A 104 16.64 -13.24 0.65
C ASP A 104 16.41 -14.52 1.47
N PRO A 105 17.47 -15.16 2.03
CA PRO A 105 17.34 -16.36 2.85
C PRO A 105 16.35 -16.23 4.01
N THR A 106 16.22 -15.03 4.59
CA THR A 106 15.29 -14.73 5.69
C THR A 106 13.84 -14.89 5.25
N LEU A 107 13.52 -14.52 4.01
CA LEU A 107 12.18 -14.68 3.44
C LEU A 107 11.92 -16.14 3.04
N LEU A 108 12.94 -16.82 2.49
CA LEU A 108 12.85 -18.24 2.14
C LEU A 108 12.59 -19.13 3.35
N ALA A 109 13.14 -18.78 4.52
CA ALA A 109 12.85 -19.48 5.77
C ALA A 109 11.37 -19.39 6.21
N LEU A 110 10.59 -18.46 5.66
CA LEU A 110 9.17 -18.25 5.97
C LEU A 110 8.22 -18.80 4.89
N ARG A 111 8.79 -19.45 3.88
CA ARG A 111 8.09 -20.11 2.78
C ARG A 111 7.37 -21.38 3.28
N GLU A 112 6.21 -21.67 2.71
CA GLU A 112 5.49 -22.92 2.91
C GLU A 112 6.00 -24.00 1.93
N GLU A 113 5.86 -25.26 2.31
CA GLU A 113 6.30 -26.38 1.47
C GLU A 113 5.60 -26.33 0.09
N GLY A 114 6.38 -26.49 -0.98
CA GLY A 114 5.89 -26.46 -2.36
C GLY A 114 5.75 -25.06 -2.99
N GLU A 115 5.91 -23.97 -2.23
CA GLU A 115 5.94 -22.63 -2.82
C GLU A 115 7.23 -22.40 -3.63
N SER A 116 7.16 -21.65 -4.74
CA SER A 116 8.36 -21.29 -5.51
C SER A 116 9.18 -20.21 -4.81
N GLU A 117 10.51 -20.35 -4.81
CA GLU A 117 11.43 -19.34 -4.27
C GLU A 117 11.28 -17.99 -4.96
N ALA A 118 10.92 -18.00 -6.26
CA ALA A 118 10.74 -16.79 -7.05
C ALA A 118 9.66 -15.85 -6.47
N LEU A 119 8.69 -16.38 -5.72
CA LEU A 119 7.63 -15.59 -5.08
C LEU A 119 8.15 -14.62 -4.01
N PHE A 120 9.32 -14.94 -3.44
CA PHE A 120 9.93 -14.25 -2.31
C PHE A 120 11.07 -13.31 -2.72
N SER A 121 11.39 -13.24 -4.02
CA SER A 121 12.41 -12.30 -4.48
C SER A 121 11.93 -10.86 -4.41
N LEU A 122 12.78 -10.00 -3.86
CA LEU A 122 12.60 -8.55 -3.79
C LEU A 122 13.19 -7.83 -5.01
N ALA A 123 13.84 -8.57 -5.92
CA ALA A 123 14.46 -7.98 -7.11
C ALA A 123 13.41 -7.48 -8.13
N PRO A 124 13.82 -6.60 -9.07
CA PRO A 124 13.06 -6.39 -10.29
C PRO A 124 12.81 -7.72 -11.02
N LEU A 125 11.71 -7.76 -11.78
CA LEU A 125 11.34 -8.92 -12.59
C LEU A 125 11.57 -8.62 -14.07
N LEU A 126 12.12 -9.58 -14.81
CA LEU A 126 12.38 -9.48 -16.25
C LEU A 126 11.48 -10.45 -17.03
N HIS A 127 10.83 -9.95 -18.07
CA HIS A 127 10.12 -10.75 -19.06
C HIS A 127 10.98 -10.93 -20.33
N PRO A 128 10.90 -12.07 -21.04
CA PRO A 128 11.62 -12.29 -22.30
C PRO A 128 11.39 -11.21 -23.38
N ASP A 129 10.20 -10.60 -23.40
CA ASP A 129 9.86 -9.49 -24.32
C ASP A 129 10.55 -8.14 -23.98
N GLY A 130 11.54 -8.13 -23.08
CA GLY A 130 12.25 -6.91 -22.69
C GLY A 130 11.46 -5.96 -21.79
N ILE A 131 10.58 -6.51 -20.94
CA ILE A 131 9.81 -5.75 -19.95
C ILE A 131 10.41 -5.99 -18.56
N VAL A 132 10.85 -4.90 -17.92
CA VAL A 132 11.31 -4.90 -16.53
C VAL A 132 10.20 -4.34 -15.64
N VAL A 133 9.74 -5.13 -14.67
CA VAL A 133 8.80 -4.68 -13.64
C VAL A 133 9.58 -4.44 -12.36
N HIS A 134 9.67 -3.15 -12.00
CA HIS A 134 10.21 -2.69 -10.74
C HIS A 134 9.07 -2.45 -9.76
N ARG A 135 9.08 -3.13 -8.62
CA ARG A 135 7.97 -3.12 -7.66
C ARG A 135 8.30 -2.21 -6.49
N ALA A 136 7.33 -1.42 -6.06
CA ALA A 136 7.40 -0.68 -4.81
C ALA A 136 6.03 -0.68 -4.13
N VAL A 137 5.99 -0.38 -2.84
CA VAL A 137 4.77 -0.33 -2.03
C VAL A 137 4.47 1.12 -1.67
N ILE A 138 3.27 1.59 -1.93
CA ILE A 138 2.77 2.83 -1.34
C ILE A 138 2.30 2.47 0.05
N SER A 139 2.80 3.16 1.06
CA SER A 139 2.56 2.77 2.46
C SER A 139 2.59 3.97 3.36
N GLU A 140 1.75 3.94 4.38
CA GLU A 140 1.83 4.82 5.52
C GLU A 140 2.57 4.06 6.63
N PRO A 141 3.44 4.71 7.43
CA PRO A 141 3.83 6.12 7.35
C PRO A 141 4.96 6.42 6.35
N LEU A 142 5.29 5.49 5.46
CA LEU A 142 6.57 5.47 4.74
C LEU A 142 6.58 6.20 3.38
N GLY A 143 5.43 6.61 2.88
CA GLY A 143 5.21 7.12 1.52
C GLY A 143 5.42 6.04 0.47
N LEU A 144 6.68 5.67 0.23
CA LEU A 144 7.13 4.73 -0.79
C LEU A 144 8.14 3.73 -0.21
N VAL A 145 7.97 2.45 -0.54
CA VAL A 145 8.89 1.36 -0.17
C VAL A 145 9.30 0.55 -1.39
N PRO A 146 10.47 0.84 -1.99
CA PRO A 146 11.06 -0.04 -3.01
C PRO A 146 11.21 -1.47 -2.48
N TYR A 147 10.88 -2.47 -3.30
CA TYR A 147 10.91 -3.86 -2.85
C TYR A 147 12.30 -4.28 -2.37
N GLU A 148 13.35 -3.90 -3.09
CA GLU A 148 14.74 -4.20 -2.77
C GLU A 148 15.20 -3.60 -1.44
N HIS A 149 14.47 -2.62 -0.91
CA HIS A 149 14.71 -1.99 0.39
C HIS A 149 13.65 -2.34 1.44
N MET A 150 12.85 -3.39 1.21
CA MET A 150 11.80 -3.80 2.12
C MET A 150 12.35 -4.33 3.45
N LEU A 151 13.50 -5.01 3.46
CA LEU A 151 14.10 -5.57 4.69
C LEU A 151 15.13 -4.64 5.31
N ALA A 152 15.96 -4.01 4.48
CA ALA A 152 17.04 -3.13 4.91
C ALA A 152 17.29 -2.03 3.88
N TYR A 153 17.90 -0.95 4.33
CA TYR A 153 18.36 0.18 3.53
C TYR A 153 19.70 0.66 4.11
N PRO A 154 20.41 1.61 3.49
CA PRO A 154 21.71 2.07 4.00
C PRO A 154 21.69 2.52 5.47
N GLY A 155 20.55 2.99 5.99
CA GLY A 155 20.36 3.35 7.41
C GLY A 155 20.02 2.18 8.35
N GLY A 156 20.15 0.93 7.91
CA GLY A 156 19.92 -0.28 8.71
C GLY A 156 18.62 -1.00 8.37
N VAL A 157 17.96 -1.56 9.39
CA VAL A 157 16.69 -2.28 9.22
C VAL A 157 15.61 -1.33 8.69
N SER A 158 14.92 -1.74 7.64
CA SER A 158 13.86 -0.94 7.03
C SER A 158 12.68 -0.78 8.00
N PRO A 159 12.12 0.43 8.18
CA PRO A 159 10.93 0.62 9.00
C PRO A 159 9.73 -0.16 8.47
N ALA A 160 9.73 -0.59 7.20
CA ALA A 160 8.68 -1.39 6.58
C ALA A 160 8.42 -2.74 7.27
N VAL A 161 9.39 -3.26 8.03
CA VAL A 161 9.27 -4.51 8.78
C VAL A 161 9.14 -4.30 10.29
N LEU A 162 8.98 -3.05 10.74
CA LEU A 162 9.04 -2.68 12.16
C LEU A 162 7.75 -2.03 12.69
N TYR A 163 6.78 -1.70 11.84
CA TYR A 163 5.65 -0.85 12.22
C TYR A 163 4.28 -1.53 12.05
N ASP A 164 3.32 -1.11 12.86
CA ASP A 164 1.90 -1.45 12.71
C ASP A 164 1.07 -0.17 12.68
N ASP A 165 0.26 -0.01 11.63
CA ASP A 165 -0.52 1.21 11.38
C ASP A 165 -1.95 0.88 10.91
N PRO A 166 -2.90 0.73 11.83
CA PRO A 166 -4.32 0.82 11.51
C PRO A 166 -4.84 2.27 11.49
N GLY A 167 -3.98 3.27 11.73
CA GLY A 167 -4.37 4.63 12.09
C GLY A 167 -5.08 5.46 11.02
N LEU A 168 -5.08 5.03 9.75
CA LEU A 168 -5.71 5.78 8.65
C LEU A 168 -7.00 5.17 8.10
N PHE A 169 -7.61 4.23 8.82
CA PHE A 169 -8.84 3.53 8.39
C PHE A 169 -10.07 3.92 9.22
N GLU A 170 -10.71 5.06 8.90
CA GLU A 170 -11.89 5.57 9.63
C GLU A 170 -13.02 4.53 9.74
N GLU A 171 -13.35 3.87 8.63
CA GLU A 171 -14.50 2.96 8.55
C GLU A 171 -14.38 1.73 9.47
N ARG A 172 -13.16 1.37 9.86
CA ARG A 172 -12.93 0.26 10.81
C ARG A 172 -13.37 0.61 12.23
N GLY A 173 -13.50 1.89 12.55
CA GLY A 173 -13.92 2.37 13.87
C GLY A 173 -12.98 2.03 15.02
N ASN A 174 -11.77 1.55 14.73
CA ASN A 174 -10.75 1.20 15.72
C ASN A 174 -9.45 2.00 15.54
N ALA A 175 -9.35 2.84 14.50
CA ALA A 175 -8.23 3.74 14.23
C ALA A 175 -8.26 4.98 15.13
N VAL A 176 -8.34 4.78 16.45
CA VAL A 176 -8.44 5.84 17.47
C VAL A 176 -7.57 5.49 18.67
N SER A 177 -7.21 6.51 19.43
CA SER A 177 -6.39 6.40 20.64
C SER A 177 -7.01 7.24 21.77
N PRO A 178 -8.11 6.78 22.40
CA PRO A 178 -8.83 7.49 23.47
C PRO A 178 -7.99 7.76 24.72
N TRP A 179 -6.86 7.06 24.89
CA TRP A 179 -5.88 7.34 25.94
C TRP A 179 -5.07 8.62 25.70
N ARG A 180 -5.13 9.22 24.49
CA ARG A 180 -4.47 10.49 24.19
C ARG A 180 -5.31 11.66 24.71
N ALA A 181 -4.65 12.69 25.22
CA ALA A 181 -5.32 13.91 25.70
C ALA A 181 -5.89 14.77 24.56
N ASP A 182 -5.34 14.67 23.35
CA ASP A 182 -5.74 15.43 22.16
C ASP A 182 -6.76 14.70 21.26
N HIS A 183 -7.30 13.58 21.74
CA HIS A 183 -8.28 12.79 21.01
C HIS A 183 -9.67 13.44 21.06
N THR A 184 -10.40 13.40 19.94
CA THR A 184 -11.76 13.95 19.82
C THR A 184 -12.79 12.97 19.29
N ALA A 185 -12.41 11.71 19.07
CA ALA A 185 -13.34 10.72 18.55
C ALA A 185 -14.43 10.39 19.59
N VAL A 186 -15.59 9.96 19.09
CA VAL A 186 -16.74 9.64 19.93
C VAL A 186 -17.02 8.16 19.82
N ARG A 187 -17.19 7.50 20.96
CA ARG A 187 -17.60 6.10 21.01
C ARG A 187 -19.06 5.98 20.54
N VAL A 188 -19.28 5.19 19.50
CA VAL A 188 -20.62 4.93 18.92
C VAL A 188 -21.21 3.64 19.46
N SER A 189 -20.38 2.63 19.73
CA SER A 189 -20.77 1.39 20.39
C SER A 189 -19.60 0.84 21.20
N ALA A 190 -19.79 -0.28 21.90
CA ALA A 190 -18.72 -0.95 22.66
C ALA A 190 -17.45 -1.25 21.84
N THR A 191 -17.59 -1.39 20.51
CA THR A 191 -16.50 -1.81 19.61
C THR A 191 -16.22 -0.82 18.49
N ARG A 192 -16.95 0.29 18.40
CA ARG A 192 -16.86 1.23 17.28
C ARG A 192 -16.75 2.67 17.76
N TRP A 193 -15.77 3.36 17.21
CA TRP A 193 -15.56 4.80 17.36
C TRP A 193 -15.79 5.52 16.04
N LYS A 194 -16.14 6.80 16.13
CA LYS A 194 -16.25 7.72 14.99
C LYS A 194 -15.27 8.86 15.20
N TRP A 195 -14.41 9.11 14.20
CA TRP A 195 -13.42 10.18 14.24
C TRP A 195 -14.04 11.56 14.49
N GLY A 196 -13.42 12.31 15.39
CA GLY A 196 -13.73 13.70 15.65
C GLY A 196 -12.88 14.66 14.81
N PRO A 197 -12.93 15.97 15.09
CA PRO A 197 -12.16 16.96 14.37
C PRO A 197 -10.64 16.74 14.39
N ALA A 198 -10.05 16.33 15.53
CA ALA A 198 -8.61 16.12 15.65
C ALA A 198 -8.12 14.96 14.77
N GLU A 199 -8.80 13.80 14.82
CA GLU A 199 -8.46 12.64 14.00
C GLU A 199 -8.58 12.97 12.51
N LYS A 200 -9.64 13.69 12.11
CA LYS A 200 -9.85 14.07 10.70
C LYS A 200 -8.81 15.08 10.21
N ARG A 201 -8.40 16.04 11.06
CA ARG A 201 -7.35 17.01 10.70
C ARG A 201 -6.01 16.32 10.56
N ALA A 202 -5.64 15.47 11.53
CA ALA A 202 -4.41 14.70 11.48
C ALA A 202 -4.37 13.73 10.29
N TYR A 203 -5.51 13.12 9.93
CA TYR A 203 -5.64 12.31 8.71
C TYR A 203 -5.28 13.11 7.46
N VAL A 204 -5.78 14.35 7.32
CA VAL A 204 -5.47 15.18 6.15
C VAL A 204 -3.99 15.55 6.10
N VAL A 205 -3.40 15.90 7.26
CA VAL A 205 -1.96 16.19 7.36
C VAL A 205 -1.14 15.00 6.91
N MET A 206 -1.37 13.82 7.51
CA MET A 206 -0.65 12.61 7.15
C MET A 206 -0.87 12.20 5.69
N HIS A 207 -2.12 12.25 5.22
CA HIS A 207 -2.46 11.89 3.85
C HIS A 207 -1.69 12.74 2.83
N ASN A 208 -1.70 14.05 3.01
CA ASN A 208 -1.04 14.97 2.09
C ASN A 208 0.49 14.84 2.17
N GLU A 209 1.02 14.50 3.34
CA GLU A 209 2.44 14.21 3.50
C GLU A 209 2.85 12.92 2.76
N MET A 210 2.04 11.85 2.83
CA MET A 210 2.30 10.63 2.04
C MET A 210 2.31 10.92 0.53
N ALA A 211 1.34 11.70 0.06
CA ALA A 211 1.28 12.11 -1.34
C ALA A 211 2.50 12.96 -1.76
N ARG A 212 2.96 13.86 -0.88
CA ARG A 212 4.16 14.68 -1.09
C ARG A 212 5.42 13.82 -1.22
N VAL A 213 5.64 12.89 -0.28
CA VAL A 213 6.82 12.00 -0.30
C VAL A 213 6.86 11.14 -1.56
N VAL A 214 5.72 10.58 -1.98
CA VAL A 214 5.63 9.82 -3.23
C VAL A 214 5.95 10.71 -4.44
N ALA A 215 5.39 11.92 -4.49
CA ALA A 215 5.65 12.85 -5.59
C ALA A 215 7.11 13.29 -5.65
N GLU A 216 7.75 13.60 -4.52
CA GLU A 216 9.16 14.02 -4.48
C GLU A 216 10.11 12.92 -4.92
N ALA A 217 9.90 11.68 -4.46
CA ALA A 217 10.65 10.52 -4.91
C ALA A 217 10.51 10.35 -6.45
N LEU A 218 9.28 10.39 -6.96
CA LEU A 218 9.01 10.20 -8.39
C LEU A 218 9.45 11.39 -9.26
N ALA A 219 9.49 12.62 -8.75
CA ALA A 219 10.04 13.75 -9.48
C ALA A 219 11.53 13.57 -9.78
N ARG A 220 12.26 12.83 -8.93
CA ARG A 220 13.69 12.58 -9.10
C ARG A 220 13.98 11.42 -10.04
N PHE A 221 13.38 10.26 -9.79
CA PHE A 221 13.70 9.04 -10.55
C PHE A 221 12.56 8.53 -11.41
N GLY A 222 11.38 9.16 -11.41
CA GLY A 222 10.22 8.71 -12.18
C GLY A 222 10.48 8.64 -13.69
N GLY A 223 11.44 9.42 -14.19
CA GLY A 223 11.87 9.41 -15.59
C GLY A 223 12.64 8.15 -16.02
N VAL A 224 13.11 7.32 -15.08
CA VAL A 224 13.73 6.03 -15.44
C VAL A 224 12.70 5.03 -15.98
N TYR A 225 11.43 5.23 -15.67
CA TYR A 225 10.35 4.34 -16.09
C TYR A 225 9.66 4.87 -17.33
N THR A 226 9.49 4.00 -18.32
CA THR A 226 8.63 4.27 -19.48
C THR A 226 7.15 4.26 -19.11
N ARG A 227 6.79 3.58 -18.00
CA ARG A 227 5.40 3.53 -17.51
C ARG A 227 5.37 3.41 -15.99
N ARG A 228 4.40 4.06 -15.35
CA ARG A 228 4.20 3.98 -13.90
C ARG A 228 2.75 3.67 -13.58
N ILE A 229 2.52 2.54 -12.95
CA ILE A 229 1.19 2.01 -12.61
C ILE A 229 1.07 1.96 -11.09
N SER A 230 -0.01 2.52 -10.57
CA SER A 230 -0.46 2.27 -9.20
C SER A 230 -1.56 1.23 -9.22
N TRP A 231 -1.22 -0.02 -8.88
CA TRP A 231 -2.15 -1.16 -8.81
C TRP A 231 -2.81 -1.20 -7.44
N VAL A 232 -3.79 -0.33 -7.24
CA VAL A 232 -4.50 -0.12 -5.98
C VAL A 232 -5.98 -0.04 -6.28
N ALA A 233 -6.83 -0.87 -5.65
CA ALA A 233 -8.25 -0.94 -5.96
C ALA A 233 -8.99 0.37 -5.60
N PRO A 234 -10.08 0.73 -6.33
CA PRO A 234 -11.02 1.74 -5.87
C PRO A 234 -11.47 1.47 -4.42
N GLY A 235 -11.48 2.51 -3.58
CA GLY A 235 -11.88 2.41 -2.17
C GLY A 235 -10.76 2.14 -1.17
N LEU A 236 -9.53 1.84 -1.62
CA LEU A 236 -8.37 1.80 -0.73
C LEU A 236 -7.78 3.20 -0.53
N THR A 237 -7.44 3.56 0.72
CA THR A 237 -6.81 4.84 1.07
C THR A 237 -5.55 5.11 0.24
N HIS A 238 -4.74 4.10 -0.03
CA HIS A 238 -3.55 4.21 -0.89
C HIS A 238 -3.83 4.88 -2.25
N ARG A 239 -5.02 4.69 -2.83
CA ARG A 239 -5.38 5.30 -4.11
C ARG A 239 -5.55 6.81 -3.99
N SER A 240 -6.03 7.31 -2.85
CA SER A 240 -6.24 8.74 -2.64
C SER A 240 -4.93 9.52 -2.48
N PHE A 241 -3.82 8.86 -2.13
CA PHE A 241 -2.47 9.45 -2.17
C PHE A 241 -1.93 9.61 -3.59
N VAL A 242 -2.52 8.94 -4.59
CA VAL A 242 -2.02 8.95 -5.96
C VAL A 242 -2.81 9.92 -6.83
N VAL A 243 -4.12 9.77 -6.87
CA VAL A 243 -4.97 10.44 -7.87
C VAL A 243 -5.05 11.96 -7.65
N ALA A 244 -5.00 12.70 -8.75
CA ALA A 244 -5.14 14.15 -8.76
C ALA A 244 -6.60 14.57 -8.51
N LYS A 245 -6.82 15.80 -8.06
CA LYS A 245 -8.14 16.41 -7.82
C LYS A 245 -9.12 16.21 -8.98
N GLY A 246 -8.65 16.35 -10.23
CA GLY A 246 -9.47 16.17 -11.44
C GLY A 246 -9.87 14.72 -11.71
N GLU A 247 -9.16 13.74 -11.15
CA GLU A 247 -9.36 12.31 -11.37
C GLU A 247 -10.29 11.71 -10.29
N ARG A 248 -10.32 12.30 -9.10
CA ARG A 248 -10.99 11.77 -7.90
C ARG A 248 -12.43 11.32 -8.13
N ALA A 249 -13.23 12.09 -8.87
CA ALA A 249 -14.63 11.75 -9.16
C ALA A 249 -14.75 10.41 -9.93
N ALA A 250 -13.92 10.20 -10.96
CA ALA A 250 -13.88 8.96 -11.74
C ALA A 250 -13.46 7.75 -10.88
N HIS A 251 -12.65 7.98 -9.85
CA HIS A 251 -12.21 6.94 -8.92
C HIS A 251 -13.12 6.77 -7.68
N GLY A 252 -14.18 7.57 -7.54
CA GLY A 252 -15.07 7.54 -6.38
C GLY A 252 -14.39 7.99 -5.08
N ILE A 253 -13.39 8.88 -5.19
CA ILE A 253 -12.58 9.35 -4.07
C ILE A 253 -13.01 10.76 -3.68
N VAL A 254 -13.10 11.04 -2.39
CA VAL A 254 -13.39 12.39 -1.89
C VAL A 254 -12.20 13.32 -2.11
N ALA A 255 -12.46 14.57 -2.50
CA ALA A 255 -11.43 15.59 -2.72
C ALA A 255 -11.07 16.39 -1.47
N GLN A 256 -11.88 16.29 -0.42
CA GLN A 256 -11.72 17.05 0.81
C GLN A 256 -12.35 16.33 1.99
N ARG A 257 -11.91 16.69 3.19
CA ARG A 257 -12.42 16.20 4.46
C ARG A 257 -13.13 17.33 5.20
N GLN A 258 -14.34 17.07 5.71
CA GLN A 258 -15.05 18.01 6.58
C GLN A 258 -14.52 17.88 8.03
N VAL A 259 -14.02 18.98 8.59
CA VAL A 259 -13.49 19.10 9.95
C VAL A 259 -14.20 20.25 10.66
N GLY A 260 -15.22 19.95 11.46
CA GLY A 260 -16.09 20.98 12.01
C GLY A 260 -16.76 21.77 10.87
N ALA A 261 -16.57 23.09 10.83
CA ALA A 261 -17.04 23.95 9.75
C ALA A 261 -16.09 24.00 8.53
N GLU A 262 -14.84 23.56 8.67
CA GLU A 262 -13.81 23.64 7.63
C GLU A 262 -13.86 22.47 6.65
N ARG A 263 -13.43 22.73 5.41
CA ARG A 263 -13.15 21.70 4.40
C ARG A 263 -11.68 21.73 4.06
N LEU A 264 -10.98 20.66 4.43
CA LEU A 264 -9.54 20.54 4.20
C LEU A 264 -9.29 19.69 2.95
N PRO A 265 -8.44 20.14 2.01
CA PRO A 265 -8.21 19.44 0.76
C PRO A 265 -7.37 18.17 0.97
N LEU A 266 -7.68 17.14 0.18
CA LEU A 266 -6.85 15.95 0.03
C LEU A 266 -6.07 16.07 -1.28
N VAL A 267 -4.75 16.06 -1.18
CA VAL A 267 -3.80 16.20 -2.29
C VAL A 267 -3.27 14.82 -2.65
N GLY A 268 -3.27 14.46 -3.93
CA GLY A 268 -2.61 13.25 -4.43
C GLY A 268 -1.26 13.57 -5.08
N ALA A 269 -0.41 12.57 -5.25
CA ALA A 269 0.90 12.72 -5.87
C ALA A 269 0.78 13.27 -7.31
N ASN A 270 -0.24 12.86 -8.07
CA ASN A 270 -0.49 13.38 -9.42
C ASN A 270 -0.89 14.88 -9.44
N ASP A 271 -1.32 15.46 -8.31
CA ASP A 271 -1.51 16.93 -8.20
C ASP A 271 -0.16 17.67 -8.17
N LEU A 272 0.89 17.01 -7.69
CA LEU A 272 2.22 17.58 -7.46
C LEU A 272 3.22 17.23 -8.58
N LEU A 273 2.96 16.15 -9.32
CA LEU A 273 3.83 15.67 -10.38
C LEU A 273 3.59 16.39 -11.72
N PRO A 274 4.67 16.63 -12.50
CA PRO A 274 4.58 16.91 -13.92
C PRO A 274 3.72 15.87 -14.66
N ALA A 275 3.01 16.31 -15.70
CA ALA A 275 2.04 15.45 -16.40
C ALA A 275 2.66 14.17 -16.98
N ASP A 276 3.89 14.27 -17.48
CA ASP A 276 4.68 13.18 -18.05
C ASP A 276 5.25 12.21 -17.00
N LEU A 277 5.18 12.54 -15.71
CA LEU A 277 5.62 11.68 -14.59
C LEU A 277 4.45 11.07 -13.80
N ARG A 278 3.20 11.43 -14.13
CA ARG A 278 2.02 10.95 -13.40
C ARG A 278 1.90 9.42 -13.42
N LEU A 279 1.30 8.93 -12.33
CA LEU A 279 0.95 7.54 -12.12
C LEU A 279 -0.41 7.24 -12.74
N THR A 280 -0.53 6.11 -13.43
CA THR A 280 -1.85 5.60 -13.84
C THR A 280 -2.42 4.71 -12.73
N ALA A 281 -3.53 5.12 -12.12
CA ALA A 281 -4.20 4.34 -11.08
C ALA A 281 -5.09 3.24 -11.69
N LEU A 282 -4.67 1.98 -11.52
CA LEU A 282 -5.37 0.78 -11.95
C LEU A 282 -5.67 -0.15 -10.76
N PRO A 283 -6.67 -1.03 -10.84
CA PRO A 283 -7.71 -1.12 -11.87
C PRO A 283 -8.68 0.08 -11.84
N THR A 284 -9.32 0.41 -12.96
CA THR A 284 -10.41 1.41 -13.01
C THR A 284 -11.68 0.87 -12.33
N ARG A 285 -12.69 1.73 -12.13
CA ARG A 285 -13.99 1.26 -11.61
C ARG A 285 -14.65 0.26 -12.56
N ASP A 286 -14.57 0.53 -13.86
CA ASP A 286 -15.12 -0.33 -14.91
C ASP A 286 -14.39 -1.68 -14.92
N GLN A 287 -13.05 -1.69 -14.85
CA GLN A 287 -12.29 -2.93 -14.72
C GLN A 287 -12.69 -3.72 -13.45
N CYS A 288 -12.98 -3.06 -12.33
CA CYS A 288 -13.51 -3.74 -11.15
C CYS A 288 -14.91 -4.32 -11.36
N GLN A 289 -15.80 -3.62 -12.07
CA GLN A 289 -17.15 -4.11 -12.39
C GLN A 289 -17.10 -5.30 -13.36
N ASP A 290 -16.25 -5.21 -14.38
CA ASP A 290 -16.00 -6.29 -15.32
C ASP A 290 -15.38 -7.49 -14.61
N GLY A 291 -14.39 -7.25 -13.74
CA GLY A 291 -13.77 -8.28 -12.91
C GLY A 291 -14.76 -8.98 -11.98
N LEU A 292 -15.67 -8.24 -11.36
CA LEU A 292 -16.76 -8.81 -10.55
C LEU A 292 -17.69 -9.68 -11.41
N SER A 293 -18.00 -9.24 -12.62
CA SER A 293 -18.86 -10.00 -13.54
C SER A 293 -18.20 -11.30 -14.00
N ARG A 294 -16.90 -11.26 -14.33
CA ARG A 294 -16.09 -12.45 -14.65
C ARG A 294 -16.00 -13.42 -13.47
N LEU A 295 -15.82 -12.90 -12.26
CA LEU A 295 -15.81 -13.70 -11.03
C LEU A 295 -17.16 -14.39 -10.82
N ALA A 296 -18.26 -13.65 -10.98
CA ALA A 296 -19.61 -14.16 -10.82
C ALA A 296 -19.87 -15.35 -11.76
N VAL A 297 -19.47 -15.23 -13.04
CA VAL A 297 -19.51 -16.33 -14.00
C VAL A 297 -18.68 -17.52 -13.54
N ARG A 298 -17.42 -17.32 -13.13
CA ARG A 298 -16.55 -18.41 -12.65
C ARG A 298 -17.12 -19.14 -11.44
N LEU A 299 -17.84 -18.42 -10.56
CA LEU A 299 -18.47 -19.00 -9.37
C LEU A 299 -19.88 -19.57 -9.61
N GLY A 300 -20.45 -19.42 -10.82
CA GLY A 300 -21.84 -19.79 -11.10
C GLY A 300 -22.85 -18.99 -10.28
N LYS A 301 -22.57 -17.70 -10.05
CA LYS A 301 -23.36 -16.78 -9.20
C LYS A 301 -23.74 -15.51 -9.95
N THR A 302 -24.68 -14.75 -9.40
CA THR A 302 -24.92 -13.37 -9.82
C THR A 302 -23.82 -12.42 -9.29
N PRO A 303 -23.61 -11.24 -9.90
CA PRO A 303 -22.67 -10.25 -9.38
C PRO A 303 -22.94 -9.83 -7.93
N ALA A 304 -24.22 -9.74 -7.53
CA ALA A 304 -24.61 -9.39 -6.17
C ALA A 304 -24.14 -10.45 -5.16
N GLU A 305 -24.29 -11.74 -5.49
CA GLU A 305 -23.86 -12.84 -4.64
C GLU A 305 -22.32 -12.99 -4.61
N ALA A 306 -21.63 -12.60 -5.68
CA ALA A 306 -20.18 -12.64 -5.78
C ALA A 306 -19.48 -11.45 -5.09
N ALA A 307 -20.19 -10.34 -4.86
CA ALA A 307 -19.62 -9.08 -4.35
C ALA A 307 -18.83 -9.25 -3.04
N GLY A 308 -19.35 -10.07 -2.11
CA GLY A 308 -18.67 -10.36 -0.85
C GLY A 308 -17.37 -11.15 -1.02
N HIS A 309 -17.31 -12.06 -2.01
CA HIS A 309 -16.08 -12.80 -2.35
C HIS A 309 -15.08 -11.88 -3.06
N PHE A 310 -15.57 -11.03 -3.96
CA PHE A 310 -14.79 -10.04 -4.67
C PHE A 310 -14.07 -9.11 -3.71
N GLY A 311 -14.81 -8.48 -2.79
CA GLY A 311 -14.26 -7.53 -1.81
C GLY A 311 -13.20 -8.13 -0.88
N ARG A 312 -13.20 -9.44 -0.68
CA ARG A 312 -12.20 -10.18 0.13
C ARG A 312 -11.09 -10.82 -0.71
N GLY A 313 -11.03 -10.52 -2.01
CA GLY A 313 -10.02 -11.09 -2.91
C GLY A 313 -10.03 -12.61 -2.96
N GLY A 314 -11.14 -13.28 -2.63
CA GLY A 314 -11.18 -14.73 -2.47
C GLY A 314 -10.40 -15.29 -1.27
N GLY A 315 -10.24 -14.50 -0.20
CA GLY A 315 -9.64 -14.89 1.08
C GLY A 315 -8.51 -13.95 1.50
N ASP A 316 -8.68 -13.25 2.62
CA ASP A 316 -7.70 -12.38 3.32
C ASP A 316 -6.87 -11.41 2.45
N ALA A 317 -7.40 -11.02 1.29
CA ALA A 317 -6.80 -10.07 0.36
C ALA A 317 -7.84 -9.04 -0.12
N THR A 318 -7.42 -8.08 -0.92
CA THR A 318 -8.33 -7.20 -1.66
C THR A 318 -8.63 -7.80 -3.05
N PRO A 319 -9.58 -7.24 -3.82
CA PRO A 319 -9.86 -7.72 -5.17
C PRO A 319 -8.64 -7.77 -6.10
N LEU A 320 -7.57 -7.02 -5.80
CA LEU A 320 -6.33 -6.97 -6.59
C LEU A 320 -5.64 -8.32 -6.76
N ALA A 321 -5.90 -9.26 -5.86
CA ALA A 321 -5.34 -10.60 -5.86
C ALA A 321 -6.18 -11.62 -6.65
N LEU A 322 -7.31 -11.20 -7.24
CA LEU A 322 -8.20 -12.09 -7.99
C LEU A 322 -7.68 -12.31 -9.41
N PRO A 323 -7.78 -13.55 -9.93
CA PRO A 323 -7.38 -13.87 -11.31
C PRO A 323 -7.97 -12.91 -12.34
N GLU A 324 -9.21 -12.48 -12.13
CA GLU A 324 -9.92 -11.56 -13.02
C GLU A 324 -9.19 -10.23 -13.16
N LEU A 325 -8.76 -9.61 -12.05
CA LEU A 325 -8.06 -8.32 -12.11
C LEU A 325 -6.56 -8.50 -12.43
N LEU A 326 -5.96 -9.64 -12.05
CA LEU A 326 -4.58 -9.93 -12.40
C LEU A 326 -4.40 -10.05 -13.92
N ALA A 327 -5.40 -10.55 -14.66
CA ALA A 327 -5.39 -10.53 -16.12
C ALA A 327 -5.35 -9.08 -16.68
N ASP A 328 -6.08 -8.15 -16.07
CA ASP A 328 -6.06 -6.73 -16.45
C ASP A 328 -4.70 -6.08 -16.13
N LEU A 329 -4.08 -6.44 -15.00
CA LEU A 329 -2.72 -6.01 -14.66
C LEU A 329 -1.71 -6.49 -15.71
N LEU A 330 -1.72 -7.78 -16.06
CA LEU A 330 -0.80 -8.34 -17.05
C LEU A 330 -0.97 -7.68 -18.43
N THR A 331 -2.21 -7.41 -18.83
CA THR A 331 -2.50 -6.62 -20.04
C THR A 331 -1.90 -5.22 -19.94
N ALA A 332 -2.08 -4.53 -18.81
CA ALA A 332 -1.55 -3.20 -18.60
C ALA A 332 -0.01 -3.17 -18.59
N LEU A 333 0.65 -4.19 -18.06
CA LEU A 333 2.11 -4.30 -18.10
C LEU A 333 2.64 -4.49 -19.54
N ARG A 334 1.85 -5.13 -20.41
CA ARG A 334 2.22 -5.41 -21.80
C ARG A 334 1.74 -4.36 -22.81
N ALA A 335 0.84 -3.45 -22.46
CA ALA A 335 0.34 -2.42 -23.36
C ALA A 335 1.40 -1.35 -23.70
N HIS A 336 1.57 -1.08 -25.00
CA HIS A 336 2.49 -0.08 -25.56
C HIS A 336 2.16 1.35 -25.09
#